data_AF-A0A967ZPI0-F1
#
_entry.id   AF-A0A967ZPI0-F1
#
_cell.length_a   1.000
_cell.length_b   1.000
_cell.length_c   1.000
_cell.angle_alpha   90.00
_cell.angle_beta   90.00
_cell.angle_gamma   90.00
#
_symmetry.space_group_name_H-M   'P 1'
#
loop_
_entity.id
_entity.type
_entity.pdbx_description
1 polymer ?
#
loop_
_entity_poly.entity_id
_entity_poly.type
_entity_poly.pdbx_seq_one_letter_code
_entity_poly.pdbx_strand_id
1 'polypeptide(L)'
;PLPTDPLETALAWLRTQPPGIAARPADLAEFVVADRYRSRSTGITHLVLRQRIRGIEVVNGDLQINVGPDGSIVNAHDGFVRREAARADTPAITAARALEG
;
A
#
# COMPACT_ATOMS: atom_id res chain seq x y z
N PRO A 1 -24.84 -9.00 -8.78
CA PRO A 1 -23.41 -9.19 -8.43
C PRO A 1 -23.11 -8.49 -7.10
N LEU A 2 -22.55 -9.20 -6.12
CA LEU A 2 -21.94 -8.52 -4.98
C LEU A 2 -20.85 -7.59 -5.51
N PRO A 3 -20.65 -6.38 -4.95
CA PRO A 3 -19.47 -5.60 -5.30
C PRO A 3 -18.25 -6.49 -5.03
N THR A 4 -17.37 -6.57 -6.03
CA THR A 4 -16.06 -7.21 -5.90
C THR A 4 -15.40 -6.71 -4.62
N ASP A 5 -14.71 -7.58 -3.89
CA ASP A 5 -14.02 -7.21 -2.65
C ASP A 5 -13.22 -5.90 -2.86
N PRO A 6 -13.32 -4.90 -1.95
CA PRO A 6 -12.67 -3.61 -2.17
C PRO A 6 -11.17 -3.71 -2.38
N LEU A 7 -10.48 -4.66 -1.73
CA LEU A 7 -9.06 -4.87 -1.94
C LEU A 7 -8.80 -5.43 -3.35
N GLU A 8 -9.55 -6.44 -3.77
CA GLU A 8 -9.44 -6.99 -5.13
C GLU A 8 -9.69 -5.92 -6.21
N THR A 9 -10.72 -5.08 -6.00
CA THR A 9 -11.05 -3.95 -6.86
C THR A 9 -9.89 -2.96 -6.95
N ALA A 10 -9.33 -2.58 -5.80
CA ALA A 10 -8.21 -1.67 -5.71
C ALA A 10 -6.94 -2.24 -6.37
N LEU A 11 -6.62 -3.52 -6.14
CA LEU A 11 -5.47 -4.20 -6.76
C LEU A 11 -5.63 -4.33 -8.28
N ALA A 12 -6.84 -4.62 -8.76
CA ALA A 12 -7.13 -4.65 -10.19
C ALA A 12 -6.94 -3.26 -10.82
N TRP A 13 -7.44 -2.20 -10.19
CA TRP A 13 -7.26 -0.82 -10.65
C TRP A 13 -5.79 -0.38 -10.65
N LEU A 14 -5.01 -0.68 -9.59
CA LEU A 14 -3.59 -0.35 -9.56
C LEU A 14 -2.80 -1.02 -10.71
N ARG A 15 -3.17 -2.25 -11.10
CA ARG A 15 -2.53 -2.95 -12.22
C ARG A 15 -2.79 -2.29 -13.57
N THR A 16 -3.82 -1.45 -13.71
CA THR A 16 -4.05 -0.68 -14.94
C THR A 16 -3.17 0.57 -15.02
N GLN A 17 -2.33 0.82 -14.01
CA GLN A 17 -1.40 1.97 -13.94
C GLN A 17 -2.11 3.32 -14.13
N PRO A 18 -3.05 3.66 -13.24
CA PRO A 18 -3.80 4.91 -13.33
C PRO A 18 -2.88 6.13 -13.17
N PRO A 19 -3.22 7.27 -13.80
CA PRO A 19 -2.43 8.48 -13.69
C PRO A 19 -2.31 8.93 -12.23
N GLY A 20 -1.12 9.39 -11.83
CA GLY A 20 -0.82 9.83 -10.46
C GLY A 20 -0.37 8.73 -9.51
N ILE A 21 -0.39 7.46 -9.93
CA ILE A 21 0.20 6.34 -9.18
C ILE A 21 1.54 5.95 -9.82
N ALA A 22 2.61 5.98 -9.04
CA ALA A 22 3.97 5.68 -9.47
C ALA A 22 4.31 4.19 -9.30
N ALA A 23 3.64 3.51 -8.37
CA ALA A 23 3.77 2.08 -8.10
C ALA A 23 3.51 1.27 -9.36
N ARG A 24 4.45 0.41 -9.69
CA ARG A 24 4.34 -0.54 -10.80
C ARG A 24 3.84 -1.89 -10.30
N PRO A 25 3.37 -2.78 -11.20
CA PRO A 25 2.96 -4.14 -10.81
C PRO A 25 4.02 -4.89 -9.98
N ALA A 26 5.31 -4.67 -10.26
CA ALA A 26 6.40 -5.25 -9.47
C ALA A 26 6.46 -4.71 -8.03
N ASP A 27 6.12 -3.44 -7.80
CA ASP A 27 6.13 -2.80 -6.48
C ASP A 27 5.02 -3.35 -5.56
N LEU A 28 3.94 -3.86 -6.16
CA LEU A 28 2.80 -4.52 -5.50
C LEU A 28 3.05 -6.01 -5.19
N ALA A 29 4.24 -6.55 -5.49
CA ALA A 29 4.55 -7.96 -5.29
C ALA A 29 4.52 -8.37 -3.81
N GLU A 30 4.72 -7.41 -2.89
CA GLU A 30 4.81 -7.69 -1.47
C GLU A 30 4.33 -6.48 -0.66
N PHE A 31 3.24 -6.68 0.07
CA PHE A 31 2.66 -5.70 0.98
C PHE A 31 1.85 -6.43 2.06
N VAL A 32 1.48 -5.69 3.10
CA VAL A 32 0.44 -6.11 4.05
C VAL A 32 -0.72 -5.12 4.03
N VAL A 33 -1.92 -5.61 4.34
CA VAL A 33 -3.07 -4.74 4.60
C VAL A 33 -2.91 -4.21 6.03
N ALA A 34 -2.39 -2.99 6.14
CA ALA A 34 -2.17 -2.34 7.44
C ALA A 34 -3.50 -1.88 8.06
N ASP A 35 -4.45 -1.46 7.24
CA ASP A 35 -5.81 -1.12 7.69
C ASP A 35 -6.85 -1.37 6.58
N ARG A 36 -8.06 -1.72 7.01
CA ARG A 36 -9.24 -1.91 6.17
C ARG A 36 -10.49 -1.67 7.00
N TYR A 37 -11.19 -0.56 6.73
CA TYR A 37 -12.46 -0.28 7.39
C TYR A 37 -13.45 0.40 6.45
N ARG A 38 -14.74 0.17 6.69
CA ARG A 38 -15.82 0.80 5.93
C ARG A 38 -16.46 1.90 6.76
N SER A 39 -16.52 3.11 6.21
CA SER A 39 -17.25 4.22 6.82
C SER A 39 -18.74 3.94 6.84
N ARG A 40 -19.37 4.06 8.02
CA ARG A 40 -20.82 3.80 8.20
C ARG A 40 -21.70 4.85 7.51
N SER A 41 -21.24 6.09 7.43
CA SER A 41 -22.03 7.21 6.89
C SER A 41 -21.99 7.28 5.36
N THR A 42 -20.88 6.91 4.73
CA THR A 42 -20.69 7.01 3.28
C THR A 42 -20.65 5.67 2.56
N GLY A 43 -20.41 4.59 3.29
CA GLY A 43 -20.22 3.26 2.72
C GLY A 43 -18.86 3.06 2.03
N ILE A 44 -17.99 4.07 2.00
CA ILE A 44 -16.62 3.99 1.43
C ILE A 44 -15.77 3.05 2.28
N THR A 45 -15.01 2.19 1.62
CA THR A 45 -13.97 1.35 2.24
C THR A 45 -12.62 2.03 2.08
N HIS A 46 -11.95 2.27 3.21
CA HIS A 46 -10.60 2.78 3.30
C HIS A 46 -9.64 1.60 3.38
N LEU A 47 -8.60 1.61 2.53
CA LEU A 47 -7.55 0.60 2.49
C LEU A 47 -6.20 1.29 2.70
N VAL A 48 -5.37 0.73 3.58
CA VAL A 48 -3.97 1.11 3.75
C VAL A 48 -3.13 -0.12 3.47
N LEU A 49 -2.34 -0.09 2.39
CA LEU A 49 -1.38 -1.12 2.04
C LEU A 49 0.00 -0.65 2.47
N ARG A 50 0.74 -1.46 3.23
CA ARG A 50 2.12 -1.16 3.60
C ARG A 50 3.08 -2.01 2.79
N GLN A 51 3.94 -1.37 2.02
CA GLN A 51 4.92 -2.04 1.18
C GLN A 51 5.92 -2.83 2.03
N ARG A 52 6.27 -4.01 1.53
CA ARG A 52 7.43 -4.76 2.00
C ARG A 52 8.36 -5.05 0.84
N ILE A 53 9.66 -5.03 1.11
CA ILE A 53 10.67 -5.43 0.15
C ILE A 53 11.59 -6.44 0.83
N ARG A 54 11.51 -7.70 0.38
CA ARG A 54 12.29 -8.82 0.93
C ARG A 54 12.00 -9.03 2.42
N GLY A 55 10.74 -8.94 2.81
CA GLY A 55 10.26 -9.10 4.18
C GLY A 55 10.37 -7.85 5.06
N ILE A 56 10.99 -6.77 4.57
CA ILE A 56 11.24 -5.54 5.35
C ILE A 56 10.19 -4.50 4.99
N GLU A 57 9.52 -3.93 6.00
CA GLU A 57 8.59 -2.81 5.79
C GLU A 57 9.34 -1.56 5.34
N VAL A 58 8.82 -0.92 4.30
CA VAL A 58 9.38 0.33 3.78
C VAL A 58 8.83 1.48 4.61
N VAL A 59 9.71 2.28 5.22
CA VAL A 59 9.32 3.51 5.94
C VAL A 59 8.66 4.48 4.96
N ASN A 60 7.49 5.02 5.34
CA ASN A 60 6.62 5.83 4.49
C ASN A 60 6.12 5.12 3.22
N GLY A 61 6.27 3.80 3.13
CA GLY A 61 5.85 2.97 2.00
C GLY A 61 4.36 2.60 2.03
N ASP A 62 3.48 3.52 2.40
CA ASP A 62 2.05 3.27 2.51
C ASP A 62 1.33 3.73 1.24
N LEU A 63 0.44 2.89 0.71
CA LEU A 63 -0.46 3.21 -0.40
C LEU A 63 -1.89 3.17 0.14
N GLN A 64 -2.55 4.32 0.10
CA GLN A 64 -3.91 4.52 0.58
C GLN A 64 -4.90 4.56 -0.59
N ILE A 65 -6.00 3.80 -0.49
CA ILE A 65 -7.03 3.74 -1.54
C ILE A 65 -8.41 3.77 -0.89
N ASN A 66 -9.28 4.61 -1.44
CA ASN A 66 -10.66 4.73 -0.99
C ASN A 66 -11.59 4.17 -2.08
N VAL A 67 -12.37 3.15 -1.74
CA VAL A 67 -13.26 2.44 -2.68
C VAL A 67 -14.71 2.69 -2.31
N GLY A 68 -15.51 3.18 -3.26
CA GLY A 68 -16.93 3.43 -3.12
C GLY A 68 -17.74 2.14 -2.93
N PRO A 69 -18.97 2.23 -2.39
CA PRO A 69 -19.82 1.06 -2.16
C PRO A 69 -20.23 0.32 -3.46
N ASP A 70 -20.08 0.98 -4.61
CA ASP A 70 -20.29 0.46 -5.96
C ASP A 70 -19.00 -0.11 -6.59
N GLY A 71 -17.87 -0.05 -5.90
CA GLY A 71 -16.56 -0.47 -6.41
C GLY A 71 -15.79 0.63 -7.17
N SER A 72 -16.32 1.85 -7.25
CA SER A 72 -15.57 2.98 -7.84
C SER A 72 -14.36 3.35 -6.99
N ILE A 73 -13.25 3.78 -7.62
CA ILE A 73 -12.12 4.34 -6.88
C ILE A 73 -12.38 5.82 -6.65
N VAL A 74 -12.53 6.22 -5.37
CA VAL A 74 -12.83 7.60 -4.97
C VAL A 74 -11.57 8.45 -5.00
N ASN A 75 -10.48 7.95 -4.41
CA ASN A 75 -9.15 8.52 -4.52
C ASN A 75 -8.09 7.47 -4.14
N ALA A 76 -6.84 7.78 -4.47
CA ALA A 76 -5.69 7.02 -4.01
C ALA A 76 -4.49 7.96 -3.77
N HIS A 77 -3.63 7.57 -2.84
CA HIS A 77 -2.35 8.20 -2.53
C HIS A 77 -1.26 7.12 -2.49
N ASP A 78 -0.15 7.38 -3.17
CA ASP A 78 0.90 6.40 -3.39
C ASP A 78 2.22 6.83 -2.73
N GLY A 79 2.60 6.12 -1.67
CA GLY A 79 3.91 6.22 -1.03
C GLY A 79 4.84 5.05 -1.35
N PHE A 80 4.45 4.09 -2.21
CA PHE A 80 5.32 2.96 -2.53
C PHE A 80 6.59 3.43 -3.20
N VAL A 81 7.72 2.83 -2.82
CA VAL A 81 9.00 3.08 -3.47
C VAL A 81 9.22 2.06 -4.58
N ARG A 82 9.93 2.49 -5.63
CA ARG A 82 10.39 1.61 -6.70
C ARG A 82 11.31 0.55 -6.11
N ARG A 83 11.00 -0.73 -6.31
CA ARG A 83 11.82 -1.85 -5.79
C ARG A 83 13.26 -1.83 -6.29
N GLU A 84 13.51 -1.28 -7.47
CA GLU A 84 14.86 -1.13 -8.04
C GLU A 84 15.70 -0.10 -7.27
N ALA A 85 15.05 0.89 -6.65
CA ALA A 85 15.70 1.92 -5.83
C ALA A 85 15.92 1.46 -4.38
N ALA A 86 15.25 0.40 -3.94
CA ALA A 86 15.40 -0.16 -2.60
C ALA A 86 16.71 -0.97 -2.51
N ARG A 87 17.80 -0.25 -2.21
CA ARG A 87 19.08 -0.87 -1.85
C ARG A 87 18.97 -1.38 -0.43
N ALA A 88 18.99 -2.70 -0.25
CA ALA A 88 19.12 -3.31 1.06
C ALA A 88 20.58 -3.11 1.52
N ASP A 89 20.87 -1.97 2.13
CA ASP A 89 22.09 -1.82 2.90
C ASP A 89 21.91 -2.66 4.18
N THR A 90 22.74 -3.69 4.34
CA THR A 90 22.81 -4.50 5.55
C THR A 90 22.88 -3.56 6.75
N PRO A 91 22.01 -3.66 7.77
CA PRO A 91 22.06 -2.75 8.90
C PRO A 91 23.44 -2.88 9.57
N ALA A 92 24.28 -1.84 9.43
CA ALA A 92 25.62 -1.80 10.02
C ALA A 92 25.60 -1.58 11.54
N ILE A 93 24.42 -1.46 12.14
CA ILE A 93 24.24 -1.23 13.58
C ILE A 93 23.19 -2.21 14.10
N THR A 94 23.63 -3.18 14.88
CA THR A 94 22.77 -4.03 15.70
C THR A 94 21.88 -3.16 16.59
N ALA A 95 20.62 -3.56 16.77
CA ALA A 95 19.56 -2.84 17.52
C ALA A 95 19.93 -2.34 18.93
N ALA A 96 21.07 -2.74 19.48
CA ALA A 96 21.57 -2.30 20.79
C ALA A 96 22.03 -0.83 20.85
N ARG A 97 22.30 -0.16 19.71
CA ARG A 97 22.89 1.19 19.73
C ARG A 97 21.90 2.36 19.58
N ALA A 98 20.61 2.08 19.49
CA ALA A 98 19.56 3.10 19.34
C ALA A 98 18.92 3.55 20.66
N LEU A 99 19.27 2.94 21.80
CA LEU A 99 18.66 3.25 23.11
C LEU A 99 19.55 4.08 24.06
N GLU A 100 20.80 4.38 23.68
CA GLU A 100 21.68 5.18 24.53
C GLU A 100 21.95 6.55 23.89
N GLY A 101 21.17 7.53 24.32
CA GLY A 101 21.32 8.95 23.99
C GLY A 101 20.59 9.80 25.02
#